data_AF-A0A9W7SV26-F1
#
_entry.id   AF-A0A9W7SV26-F1
#
_cell.length_a   1.000
_cell.length_b   1.000
_cell.length_c   1.000
_cell.angle_alpha   90.00
_cell.angle_beta   90.00
_cell.angle_gamma   90.00
#
_symmetry.space_group_name_H-M   'P 1'
#
loop_
_entity.id
_entity.type
_entity.pdbx_description
1 polymer ?
#
loop_
_entity_poly.entity_id
_entity_poly.type
_entity_poly.pdbx_seq_one_letter_code
_entity_poly.pdbx_strand_id
1 'polypeptide(L)'
;MKIAPSLLIVNAPIMASVLGGLFKRAPPAAPAANAFKFPYNIHTNPYRAQRTWPPDFTRLSEKHKFRLERRYRRRTKLKWARPQWVKYTKLAQWGTILFAAVYGTLFLDLRSDEDKAMGVGEETVFHGVRKWYREQKRSLEGARDDSKKQEG
;
A
#
# COMPACT_ATOMS: atom_id res chain seq x y z
N MET A 1 3.80 -23.01 57.25
CA MET A 1 4.66 -21.88 56.83
C MET A 1 5.46 -22.32 55.59
N LYS A 2 4.93 -22.08 54.39
CA LYS A 2 5.64 -22.19 53.10
C LYS A 2 5.09 -21.10 52.20
N ILE A 3 5.86 -20.02 52.10
CA ILE A 3 5.63 -18.85 51.25
C ILE A 3 6.29 -19.18 49.91
N ALA A 4 5.56 -19.05 48.80
CA ALA A 4 6.13 -19.08 47.46
C ALA A 4 5.79 -17.77 46.73
N PRO A 5 6.76 -17.15 46.05
CA PRO A 5 6.77 -15.71 45.76
C PRO A 5 6.01 -15.29 44.48
N SER A 6 5.29 -14.19 44.67
CA SER A 6 5.05 -13.06 43.78
C SER A 6 5.83 -12.96 42.46
N LEU A 7 5.03 -12.86 41.38
CA LEU A 7 5.08 -11.83 40.33
C LEU A 7 6.47 -11.41 39.79
N LEU A 8 6.85 -11.96 38.64
CA LEU A 8 7.66 -11.24 37.66
C LEU A 8 6.89 -11.16 36.33
N ILE A 9 6.29 -10.00 36.12
CA ILE A 9 5.72 -9.55 34.86
C ILE A 9 6.89 -9.26 33.92
N VAL A 10 7.14 -10.14 32.96
CA VAL A 10 8.05 -9.88 31.85
C VAL A 10 7.30 -8.98 30.87
N ASN A 11 7.63 -7.69 30.89
CA ASN A 11 7.19 -6.70 29.90
C ASN A 11 7.91 -6.96 28.58
N ALA A 12 7.25 -7.58 27.61
CA ALA A 12 7.75 -7.72 26.25
C ALA A 12 7.40 -6.45 25.44
N PRO A 13 8.35 -5.83 24.72
CA PRO A 13 8.08 -4.63 23.93
C PRO A 13 7.23 -4.97 22.70
N ILE A 14 5.98 -4.49 22.70
CA ILE A 14 5.07 -4.47 21.56
C ILE A 14 5.54 -3.38 20.60
N MET A 15 6.60 -3.58 19.83
CA MET A 15 6.99 -2.65 18.77
C MET A 15 7.85 -3.35 17.72
N ALA A 16 7.22 -3.91 16.68
CA ALA A 16 7.71 -3.98 15.30
C ALA A 16 7.03 -5.13 14.54
N SER A 17 5.79 -4.93 14.09
CA SER A 17 5.29 -5.73 12.96
C SER A 17 4.18 -5.03 12.17
N VAL A 18 4.30 -3.71 11.96
CA VAL A 18 3.29 -2.93 11.23
C VAL A 18 3.49 -2.98 9.70
N LEU A 19 4.63 -3.45 9.19
CA LEU A 19 4.92 -3.41 7.73
C LEU A 19 4.97 -4.78 7.03
N GLY A 20 4.81 -5.91 7.74
CA GLY A 20 4.82 -7.25 7.14
C GLY A 20 3.48 -7.72 6.55
N GLY A 21 2.41 -6.92 6.70
CA GLY A 21 1.03 -7.35 6.41
C GLY A 21 0.58 -7.21 4.95
N LEU A 22 1.34 -6.52 4.09
CA LEU A 22 0.84 -6.08 2.79
C LEU A 22 0.91 -7.16 1.69
N PHE A 23 1.66 -8.23 1.90
CA PHE A 23 1.74 -9.37 0.97
C PHE A 23 1.68 -10.69 1.73
N LYS A 24 0.54 -10.98 2.37
CA LYS A 24 0.25 -12.35 2.84
C LYS A 24 0.20 -13.29 1.64
N ARG A 25 1.24 -14.10 1.46
CA ARG A 25 1.16 -15.37 0.72
C ARG A 25 0.03 -16.19 1.38
N ALA A 26 -0.88 -16.74 0.59
CA ALA A 26 -2.01 -17.52 1.10
C ALA A 26 -1.50 -18.60 2.08
N PRO A 27 -2.12 -18.78 3.25
CA PRO A 27 -1.71 -19.84 4.17
C PRO A 27 -1.80 -21.19 3.43
N PRO A 28 -0.78 -22.07 3.53
CA PRO A 28 -0.92 -23.44 3.05
C PRO A 28 -2.15 -24.03 3.75
N ALA A 29 -3.03 -24.68 2.98
CA ALA A 29 -4.34 -25.13 3.44
C ALA A 29 -4.25 -25.71 4.86
N ALA A 30 -4.87 -25.04 5.83
CA ALA A 30 -4.84 -25.46 7.22
C ALA A 30 -5.31 -26.93 7.31
N PRO A 31 -4.69 -27.75 8.18
CA PRO A 31 -5.16 -29.12 8.38
C PRO A 31 -6.64 -29.08 8.74
N ALA A 32 -7.43 -29.98 8.15
CA ALA A 32 -8.91 -30.00 8.20
C ALA A 32 -9.53 -29.91 9.61
N ALA A 33 -8.71 -30.05 10.67
CA ALA A 33 -9.06 -29.78 12.06
C ALA A 33 -9.59 -28.35 12.33
N ASN A 34 -9.15 -27.34 11.56
CA ASN A 34 -9.58 -25.94 11.73
C ASN A 34 -10.51 -25.43 10.61
N ALA A 35 -11.18 -26.33 9.89
CA ALA A 35 -12.17 -25.92 8.91
C ALA A 35 -13.43 -25.40 9.62
N PHE A 36 -13.86 -24.18 9.28
CA PHE A 36 -15.15 -23.65 9.73
C PHE A 36 -16.26 -24.63 9.30
N LYS A 37 -16.82 -25.36 10.28
CA LYS A 37 -17.89 -26.32 10.04
C LYS A 37 -19.20 -25.55 9.94
N PHE A 38 -19.61 -25.23 8.72
CA PHE A 38 -20.90 -24.59 8.50
C PHE A 38 -22.04 -25.51 8.98
N PRO A 39 -23.03 -24.97 9.72
CA PRO A 39 -24.13 -25.79 10.24
C PRO A 39 -25.06 -26.31 9.12
N TYR A 40 -24.97 -25.71 7.93
CA TYR A 40 -25.77 -26.07 6.77
C TYR A 40 -24.90 -26.63 5.65
N ASN A 41 -25.23 -27.83 5.20
CA ASN A 41 -24.71 -28.39 3.96
C ASN A 41 -25.68 -28.08 2.80
N ILE A 42 -25.26 -28.33 1.56
CA ILE A 42 -26.05 -28.10 0.34
C ILE A 42 -27.46 -28.74 0.44
N HIS A 43 -27.56 -29.89 1.12
CA HIS A 43 -28.82 -30.63 1.29
C HIS A 43 -29.61 -30.22 2.55
N THR A 44 -28.93 -29.67 3.56
CA THR A 44 -29.50 -29.36 4.89
C THR A 44 -29.92 -27.90 5.04
N ASN A 45 -29.59 -27.03 4.08
CA ASN A 45 -29.92 -25.61 4.13
C ASN A 45 -31.44 -25.37 3.91
N PRO A 46 -32.14 -24.64 4.80
CA PRO A 46 -33.52 -24.21 4.61
C PRO A 46 -33.72 -23.38 3.33
N TYR A 47 -32.74 -22.57 2.95
CA TYR A 47 -32.75 -21.76 1.74
C TYR A 47 -31.89 -22.43 0.66
N ARG A 48 -32.53 -23.31 -0.13
CA ARG A 48 -31.84 -24.04 -1.20
C ARG A 48 -31.62 -23.15 -2.41
N ALA A 49 -30.42 -23.16 -2.96
CA ALA A 49 -30.15 -22.52 -4.24
C ALA A 49 -30.97 -23.21 -5.34
N GLN A 50 -31.67 -22.44 -6.17
CA GLN A 50 -32.45 -22.98 -7.31
C GLN A 50 -31.57 -23.74 -8.32
N ARG A 51 -30.26 -23.46 -8.32
CA ARG A 51 -29.27 -24.14 -9.16
C ARG A 51 -27.99 -24.35 -8.37
N THR A 52 -27.58 -25.61 -8.21
CA THR A 52 -26.29 -25.96 -7.57
C THR A 52 -25.14 -25.36 -8.38
N TRP A 53 -24.29 -24.62 -7.68
CA TRP A 53 -23.02 -24.11 -8.16
C TRP A 53 -21.94 -24.75 -7.29
N PRO A 54 -20.80 -25.22 -7.81
CA PRO A 54 -20.34 -25.22 -9.21
C PRO A 54 -21.07 -26.27 -10.06
N PRO A 55 -21.31 -26.01 -11.36
CA PRO A 55 -21.77 -27.04 -12.27
C PRO A 55 -20.65 -28.05 -12.52
N ASP A 56 -20.96 -29.34 -12.51
CA ASP A 56 -20.01 -30.40 -12.85
C ASP A 56 -19.56 -30.26 -14.31
N PHE A 57 -18.35 -29.72 -14.52
CA PHE A 57 -17.81 -29.49 -15.85
C PHE A 57 -17.45 -30.78 -16.62
N THR A 58 -17.38 -31.92 -15.94
CA THR A 58 -17.10 -33.23 -16.56
C THR A 58 -18.31 -33.79 -17.31
N ARG A 59 -19.52 -33.50 -16.84
CA ARG A 59 -20.80 -34.01 -17.40
C ARG A 59 -21.41 -33.09 -18.45
N LEU A 60 -20.83 -31.92 -18.68
CA LEU A 60 -21.41 -30.85 -19.49
C LEU A 60 -20.91 -30.91 -20.93
N SER A 61 -21.81 -30.82 -21.92
CA SER A 61 -21.42 -30.76 -23.34
C SER A 61 -20.48 -29.57 -23.62
N GLU A 62 -19.51 -29.76 -24.51
CA GLU A 62 -18.50 -28.76 -24.89
C GLU A 62 -19.12 -27.42 -25.34
N LYS A 63 -20.21 -27.47 -26.12
CA LYS A 63 -20.98 -26.29 -26.53
C LYS A 63 -21.48 -25.47 -25.33
N HIS A 64 -21.87 -26.14 -24.25
CA HIS A 64 -22.33 -25.48 -23.03
C HIS A 64 -21.15 -24.93 -22.22
N LYS A 65 -20.01 -25.63 -22.16
CA LYS A 65 -18.77 -25.12 -21.54
C LYS A 65 -18.32 -23.81 -22.22
N PHE A 66 -18.30 -23.77 -23.55
CA PHE A 66 -17.93 -22.58 -24.31
C PHE A 66 -18.88 -21.38 -24.03
N ARG A 67 -20.19 -21.63 -23.88
CA ARG A 67 -21.15 -20.57 -23.48
C ARG A 67 -20.87 -20.03 -22.09
N LEU A 68 -20.53 -20.89 -21.14
CA LEU A 68 -20.17 -20.47 -19.77
C LEU A 68 -18.87 -19.68 -19.76
N GLU A 69 -17.86 -20.14 -20.49
CA GLU A 69 -16.58 -19.44 -20.64
C GLU A 69 -16.78 -18.05 -21.23
N ARG A 70 -17.58 -17.92 -22.31
CA ARG A 70 -17.89 -16.62 -22.90
C ARG A 70 -18.61 -15.69 -21.93
N ARG A 71 -19.55 -16.22 -21.13
CA ARG A 71 -20.25 -15.44 -20.08
C ARG A 71 -19.28 -15.01 -18.97
N TYR A 72 -18.35 -15.87 -18.58
CA TYR A 72 -17.32 -15.57 -17.60
C TYR A 72 -16.40 -14.44 -18.09
N ARG A 73 -15.83 -14.56 -19.30
CA ARG A 73 -14.95 -13.55 -19.91
C ARG A 73 -15.62 -12.16 -20.03
N ARG A 74 -16.92 -12.14 -20.35
CA ARG A 74 -17.70 -10.88 -20.37
C ARG A 74 -17.87 -10.28 -18.98
N ARG A 75 -18.24 -11.09 -17.99
CA ARG A 75 -18.44 -10.63 -16.59
C ARG A 75 -17.14 -10.14 -15.96
N THR A 76 -16.02 -10.80 -16.21
CA THR A 76 -14.71 -10.33 -15.74
C THR A 76 -14.37 -8.99 -16.38
N LYS A 77 -14.54 -8.83 -17.70
CA LYS A 77 -14.33 -7.53 -18.37
C LYS A 77 -15.15 -6.41 -17.72
N LEU A 78 -16.43 -6.64 -17.41
CA LEU A 78 -17.26 -5.64 -16.69
C LEU A 78 -16.78 -5.40 -15.25
N LYS A 79 -16.37 -6.43 -14.51
CA LYS A 79 -15.83 -6.29 -13.15
C LYS A 79 -14.53 -5.50 -13.12
N TRP A 80 -13.71 -5.60 -14.16
CA TRP A 80 -12.44 -4.91 -14.31
C TRP A 80 -12.57 -3.52 -14.96
N ALA A 81 -13.68 -3.21 -15.62
CA ALA A 81 -14.02 -1.90 -16.17
C ALA A 81 -14.40 -0.84 -15.11
N ARG A 82 -13.89 -0.97 -13.86
CA ARG A 82 -14.14 -0.03 -12.76
C ARG A 82 -13.75 1.41 -13.15
N PRO A 83 -14.40 2.44 -12.59
CA PRO A 83 -14.23 3.83 -13.03
C PRO A 83 -12.77 4.27 -12.95
N GLN A 84 -12.17 4.54 -14.12
CA GLN A 84 -10.75 4.95 -14.22
C GLN A 84 -10.55 6.40 -13.77
N TRP A 85 -11.58 7.24 -13.87
CA TRP A 85 -11.53 8.65 -13.46
C TRP A 85 -11.15 8.84 -11.98
N VAL A 86 -11.64 7.97 -11.10
CA VAL A 86 -11.32 8.02 -9.68
C VAL A 86 -9.84 7.69 -9.44
N LYS A 87 -9.24 6.82 -10.26
CA LYS A 87 -7.81 6.50 -10.15
C LYS A 87 -6.95 7.70 -10.51
N TYR A 88 -7.29 8.40 -11.58
CA TYR A 88 -6.57 9.60 -12.02
C TYR A 88 -6.73 10.75 -11.03
N THR A 89 -7.93 11.01 -10.54
CA THR A 89 -8.16 12.05 -9.53
C THR A 89 -7.45 11.74 -8.22
N LYS A 90 -7.39 10.47 -7.80
CA LYS A 90 -6.60 10.07 -6.63
C LYS A 90 -5.11 10.25 -6.87
N LEU A 91 -4.59 9.87 -8.04
CA LEU A 91 -3.19 10.10 -8.38
C LEU A 91 -2.85 11.60 -8.41
N ALA A 92 -3.72 12.42 -8.99
CA ALA A 92 -3.59 13.87 -8.98
C ALA A 92 -3.64 14.43 -7.55
N GLN A 93 -4.58 13.97 -6.71
CA GLN A 93 -4.68 14.38 -5.31
C GLN A 93 -3.38 14.11 -4.55
N TRP A 94 -2.84 12.89 -4.65
CA TRP A 94 -1.55 12.55 -4.02
C TRP A 94 -0.38 13.29 -4.65
N GLY A 95 -0.39 13.49 -5.97
CA GLY A 95 0.63 14.25 -6.70
C GLY A 95 0.68 15.71 -6.27
N THR A 96 -0.48 16.37 -6.12
CA THR A 96 -0.57 17.76 -5.66
C THR A 96 -0.15 17.90 -4.21
N ILE A 97 -0.53 16.97 -3.32
CA ILE A 97 -0.07 16.98 -1.92
C ILE A 97 1.44 16.83 -1.85
N LEU A 98 2.03 15.88 -2.58
CA LEU A 98 3.47 15.65 -2.60
C LEU A 98 4.19 16.87 -3.18
N PHE A 99 3.69 17.43 -4.28
CA PHE A 99 4.24 18.64 -4.90
C PHE A 99 4.25 19.82 -3.92
N ALA A 100 3.12 20.09 -3.25
CA ALA A 100 3.03 21.18 -2.27
C ALA A 100 3.96 20.96 -1.07
N ALA A 101 4.07 19.71 -0.57
CA ALA A 101 4.97 19.37 0.52
C ALA A 101 6.44 19.57 0.15
N VAL A 102 6.87 19.12 -1.03
CA VAL A 102 8.25 19.31 -1.51
C VAL A 102 8.54 20.79 -1.76
N TYR A 103 7.63 21.52 -2.42
CA TYR A 103 7.78 22.95 -2.65
C TYR A 103 7.86 23.74 -1.33
N GLY A 104 6.96 23.45 -0.39
CA GLY A 104 6.94 24.05 0.95
C GLY A 104 8.25 23.79 1.72
N THR A 105 8.74 22.56 1.66
CA THR A 105 9.94 22.15 2.40
C THR A 105 11.21 22.74 1.79
N LEU A 106 11.36 22.72 0.46
CA LEU A 106 12.63 23.09 -0.20
C LEU A 106 12.72 24.56 -0.63
N PHE A 107 11.60 25.16 -1.07
CA PHE A 107 11.63 26.43 -1.80
C PHE A 107 10.81 27.55 -1.13
N LEU A 108 9.75 27.21 -0.40
CA LEU A 108 8.91 28.22 0.25
C LEU A 108 9.61 28.77 1.50
N ASP A 109 10.11 30.01 1.41
CA ASP A 109 10.61 30.74 2.56
C ASP A 109 9.53 31.71 3.05
N LEU A 110 8.82 31.33 4.10
CA LEU A 110 7.69 32.08 4.68
C LEU A 110 8.11 33.35 5.45
N ARG A 111 9.37 33.75 5.34
CA ARG A 111 9.94 34.87 6.09
C ARG A 111 9.63 36.19 5.39
N SER A 112 9.14 37.16 6.16
CA SER A 112 8.97 38.54 5.73
C SER A 112 10.32 39.15 5.36
N ASP A 113 10.38 40.04 4.37
CA ASP A 113 11.66 40.59 3.90
C ASP A 113 12.38 41.42 4.98
N GLU A 114 11.63 41.97 5.93
CA GLU A 114 12.15 42.63 7.15
C GLU A 114 12.86 41.66 8.12
N ASP A 115 12.35 40.45 8.31
CA ASP A 115 13.00 39.41 9.13
C ASP A 115 14.24 38.82 8.43
N LYS A 116 14.30 38.88 7.09
CA LYS A 116 15.50 38.54 6.30
C LYS A 116 16.63 39.54 6.53
N ALA A 117 16.30 40.83 6.53
CA ALA A 117 17.25 41.92 6.74
C ALA A 117 17.81 41.99 8.17
N MET A 118 17.03 41.60 9.18
CA MET A 118 17.43 41.70 10.60
C MET A 118 18.41 40.61 11.08
N GLY A 119 18.72 39.60 10.26
CA GLY A 119 19.73 38.59 10.62
C GLY A 119 19.40 37.73 11.85
N VAL A 120 18.12 37.68 12.25
CA VAL A 120 17.64 36.82 13.35
C VAL A 120 17.85 35.35 12.96
N GLY A 121 18.37 34.58 13.91
CA GLY A 121 18.96 33.23 13.78
C GLY A 121 18.33 32.29 12.75
N GLU A 122 19.21 31.55 12.07
CA GLU A 122 19.05 30.65 10.93
C GLU A 122 18.12 29.43 11.13
N GLU A 123 17.14 29.48 12.03
CA GLU A 123 16.46 28.27 12.53
C GLU A 123 15.05 28.12 11.95
N THR A 124 14.94 28.03 10.63
CA THR A 124 13.67 27.59 10.00
C THR A 124 13.48 26.08 10.18
N VAL A 125 12.24 25.63 10.38
CA VAL A 125 11.89 24.22 10.68
C VAL A 125 12.47 23.21 9.67
N PHE A 126 12.68 23.65 8.41
CA PHE A 126 13.22 22.82 7.33
C PHE A 126 14.62 23.23 6.86
N HIS A 127 15.36 24.04 7.63
CA HIS A 127 16.67 24.55 7.25
C HIS A 127 17.68 23.43 6.95
N GLY A 128 17.76 22.44 7.84
CA GLY A 128 18.67 21.29 7.68
C GLY A 128 18.38 20.47 6.41
N VAL A 129 17.10 20.28 6.08
CA VAL A 129 16.66 19.57 4.87
C VAL A 129 17.05 20.33 3.61
N ARG A 130 16.87 21.67 3.60
CA ARG A 130 17.27 22.53 2.49
C ARG A 130 18.78 22.56 2.28
N LYS A 131 19.56 22.64 3.37
CA LYS A 131 21.03 22.64 3.31
C LYS A 131 21.56 21.34 2.73
N TRP A 132 21.06 20.21 3.23
CA TRP A 132 21.40 18.89 2.69
C TRP A 132 21.05 18.76 1.20
N TYR A 133 19.86 19.20 0.78
CA TYR A 133 19.45 19.14 -0.62
C TYR A 133 20.37 19.97 -1.55
N ARG A 134 20.74 21.19 -1.12
CA ARG A 134 21.64 22.06 -1.88
C ARG A 134 23.04 21.44 -2.01
N GLU A 135 23.55 20.82 -0.96
CA GLU A 135 24.84 20.12 -0.97
C GLU A 135 24.85 18.98 -1.99
N GLN A 136 23.82 18.13 -1.96
CA GLN A 136 23.66 17.03 -2.92
C GLN A 136 23.52 17.50 -4.37
N LYS A 137 22.79 18.61 -4.60
CA LYS A 137 22.67 19.21 -5.93
C LYS A 137 24.03 19.71 -6.43
N ARG A 138 24.80 20.38 -5.56
CA ARG A 138 26.13 20.92 -5.88
C ARG A 138 27.14 19.80 -6.16
N SER A 139 27.12 18.71 -5.39
CA SER A 139 27.99 17.55 -5.65
C SER A 139 27.67 16.88 -6.98
N LEU A 140 26.38 16.78 -7.34
CA LEU A 140 25.95 16.21 -8.63
C LEU A 140 26.32 17.11 -9.81
N GLU A 141 26.14 18.43 -9.67
CA GLU A 141 26.55 19.41 -10.69
C GLU A 141 28.06 19.38 -10.93
N GLY A 142 28.88 19.35 -9.87
CA GLY A 142 30.33 19.20 -9.97
C GLY A 142 30.75 17.93 -10.72
N ALA A 143 30.18 16.77 -10.36
CA ALA A 143 30.47 15.51 -11.04
C ALA A 143 30.09 15.52 -12.53
N ARG A 144 29.02 16.24 -12.91
CA ARG A 144 28.59 16.39 -14.30
C ARG A 144 29.51 17.29 -15.10
N ASP A 145 30.03 18.33 -14.48
CA ASP A 145 30.97 19.26 -15.13
C ASP A 145 32.35 18.61 -15.32
N ASP A 146 32.80 17.79 -14.36
CA ASP A 146 34.02 16.99 -14.46
C ASP A 146 33.96 15.95 -15.59
N SER A 147 32.82 15.27 -15.76
CA SER A 147 32.64 14.33 -16.89
C SER A 147 32.66 15.03 -18.24
N LYS A 148 32.05 16.22 -18.35
CA LYS A 148 32.09 17.01 -19.60
C LYS A 148 33.50 17.50 -19.95
N LYS A 149 34.33 17.76 -18.94
CA LYS A 149 35.71 18.23 -19.11
C LYS A 149 36.68 17.11 -19.54
N GLN A 150 36.30 15.85 -19.35
CA GLN A 150 37.07 14.67 -19.79
C GLN A 150 36.77 14.30 -21.25
N GLU A 151 35.61 14.73 -21.79
CA GLU A 151 35.15 14.40 -23.15
C GLU A 151 35.50 15.48 -24.21
N GLY A 152 35.95 16.66 -23.80
CA GLY A 152 36.39 17.75 -24.68
C GLY A 152 37.89 17.98 -24.61
#